data_AF-A0A952RRX2-F1
#
_entry.id   AF-A0A952RRX2-F1
#
_cell.length_a   1.000
_cell.length_b   1.000
_cell.length_c   1.000
_cell.angle_alpha   90.00
_cell.angle_beta   90.00
_cell.angle_gamma   90.00
#
_symmetry.space_group_name_H-M   'P 1'
#
loop_
_entity.id
_entity.type
_entity.pdbx_description
1 polymer ?
#
loop_
_entity_poly.entity_id
_entity_poly.type
_entity_poly.pdbx_seq_one_letter_code
_entity_poly.pdbx_strand_id
1 'polypeptide(L)'
;MQVDQLLKKNFWLVILPMIGIAALLNAQAVTQLVGIGLGPDEKALSTPPPVAKGTILTTTSARSTDPEPIITRNPFDHVTGSLKPVPVDESVETTGPLDTTDPWNAPNCDGVKVLIIAASADPEWSFAAFSGEGGKSIMRRRGGDVNGKTLHFVGWDRVWLQNGAALCQASLFETKDAPKAAAPAAPAPASDAGPPPRGAKPLDPDMAKGIQKVSPTEFNIDRGVVDKILENQAELMRQARIVPEQENGKVVGIRLFGVRPDTLLGTLGMENGDRLQTINGFDMASPEKALEAYARLRTADKLTISLNRRGQNMNIDYNIH
;
A
#
# COMPACT_ATOMS: atom_id res chain seq x y z
N MET A 1 -11.74 43.09 -63.55
CA MET A 1 -11.79 41.62 -63.61
C MET A 1 -10.68 40.92 -62.80
N GLN A 2 -9.46 41.48 -62.68
CA GLN A 2 -8.37 40.80 -61.93
C GLN A 2 -8.55 40.76 -60.41
N VAL A 3 -9.12 41.81 -59.80
CA VAL A 3 -9.37 41.87 -58.34
C VAL A 3 -10.37 40.80 -57.89
N ASP A 4 -11.39 40.52 -58.71
CA ASP A 4 -12.47 39.58 -58.40
C ASP A 4 -11.97 38.11 -58.43
N GLN A 5 -11.07 37.77 -59.37
CA GLN A 5 -10.40 36.46 -59.38
C GLN A 5 -9.45 36.28 -58.19
N LEU A 6 -8.74 37.34 -57.79
CA LEU A 6 -7.85 37.30 -56.63
C LEU A 6 -8.64 37.12 -55.32
N LEU A 7 -9.78 37.80 -55.19
CA LEU A 7 -10.67 37.68 -54.03
C LEU A 7 -11.29 36.27 -53.93
N LYS A 8 -11.71 35.68 -55.06
CA LYS A 8 -12.26 34.31 -55.10
C LYS A 8 -11.23 33.25 -54.75
N LYS A 9 -9.97 33.42 -55.17
CA LYS A 9 -8.88 32.47 -54.90
C LYS A 9 -8.40 32.54 -53.45
N ASN A 10 -8.43 33.72 -52.84
CA ASN A 10 -7.91 33.97 -51.50
C ASN A 10 -9.01 34.25 -50.46
N PHE A 11 -10.26 33.87 -50.74
CA PHE A 11 -11.42 34.14 -49.88
C PHE A 11 -11.27 33.57 -48.46
N TRP A 12 -10.48 32.53 -48.29
CA TRP A 12 -10.14 31.96 -46.98
C TRP A 12 -9.45 32.98 -46.04
N LEU A 13 -8.73 33.98 -46.57
CA LEU A 13 -8.15 35.07 -45.79
C LEU A 13 -9.21 35.99 -45.15
N VAL A 14 -10.45 35.97 -45.64
CA VAL A 14 -11.59 36.70 -45.04
C VAL A 14 -12.34 35.81 -44.05
N ILE A 15 -12.49 34.51 -44.38
CA ILE A 15 -13.19 33.55 -43.51
C ILE A 15 -12.45 33.34 -42.20
N LEU A 16 -11.12 33.16 -42.23
CA LEU A 16 -10.31 32.92 -41.02
C LEU A 16 -10.46 34.02 -39.95
N PRO A 17 -10.28 35.32 -40.25
CA PRO A 17 -10.48 36.36 -39.25
C PRO A 17 -11.93 36.46 -38.80
N MET A 18 -12.90 36.22 -39.70
CA MET A 18 -14.32 36.24 -39.33
C MET A 18 -14.67 35.12 -38.32
N ILE A 19 -14.14 33.92 -38.51
CA ILE A 19 -14.27 32.81 -37.55
C ILE A 19 -13.57 33.16 -36.23
N GLY A 20 -12.37 33.75 -36.28
CA GLY A 20 -11.63 34.16 -35.09
C GLY A 20 -12.39 35.20 -34.26
N ILE A 21 -12.97 36.21 -34.89
CA ILE A 21 -13.80 37.23 -34.22
C ILE A 21 -15.07 36.60 -33.62
N ALA A 22 -15.74 35.71 -34.36
CA ALA A 22 -16.92 35.01 -33.84
C ALA A 22 -16.59 34.15 -32.61
N ALA A 23 -15.46 33.44 -32.62
CA ALA A 23 -15.01 32.65 -31.47
C ALA A 23 -14.70 33.53 -30.25
N LEU A 24 -14.03 34.67 -30.45
CA LEU A 24 -13.68 35.59 -29.37
C LEU A 24 -14.92 36.22 -28.72
N LEU A 25 -15.91 36.62 -29.51
CA LEU A 25 -17.17 37.16 -29.01
C LEU A 25 -17.96 36.10 -28.21
N ASN A 26 -18.00 34.85 -28.68
CA ASN A 26 -18.64 33.76 -27.94
C ASN A 26 -17.94 33.49 -26.60
N ALA A 27 -16.61 33.46 -26.57
CA ALA A 27 -15.85 33.26 -25.35
C ALA A 27 -16.10 34.39 -24.32
N GLN A 28 -16.16 35.64 -24.77
CA GLN A 28 -16.47 36.78 -23.91
C GLN A 28 -17.91 36.70 -23.35
N ALA A 29 -18.88 36.32 -24.17
CA ALA A 29 -20.27 36.17 -23.74
C ALA A 29 -20.42 35.08 -22.65
N VAL A 30 -19.82 33.91 -22.86
CA VAL A 30 -19.86 32.80 -21.88
C VAL A 30 -19.18 33.20 -20.57
N THR A 31 -18.03 33.87 -20.64
CA THR A 31 -17.29 34.31 -19.44
C THR A 31 -18.10 35.30 -18.61
N GLN A 32 -18.80 36.25 -19.25
CA GLN A 32 -19.67 37.20 -18.56
C GLN A 32 -20.89 36.52 -17.91
N LEU A 33 -21.48 35.54 -18.60
CA LEU A 33 -22.65 34.81 -18.10
C LEU A 33 -22.32 33.95 -16.87
N VAL A 34 -21.15 33.31 -16.87
CA VAL A 34 -20.62 32.57 -15.71
C VAL A 34 -20.27 33.52 -14.57
N GLY A 35 -19.72 34.70 -14.88
CA GLY A 35 -19.40 35.74 -13.88
C GLY A 35 -20.64 36.23 -13.11
N ILE A 36 -21.79 36.38 -13.79
CA ILE A 36 -23.06 36.77 -13.15
C ILE A 36 -23.59 35.64 -12.24
N GLY A 37 -23.39 34.38 -12.60
CA GLY A 37 -23.83 33.23 -11.80
C GLY A 37 -22.98 32.95 -10.56
N LEU A 38 -21.73 33.40 -10.55
CA LEU A 38 -20.77 33.18 -9.44
C LEU A 38 -20.45 34.45 -8.64
N GLY A 39 -20.95 35.61 -9.06
CA GLY A 39 -20.78 36.87 -8.34
C GLY A 39 -21.52 36.83 -7.00
N PRO A 40 -20.87 37.19 -5.88
CA PRO A 40 -21.53 37.21 -4.57
C PRO A 40 -22.61 38.31 -4.54
N ASP A 41 -23.76 37.97 -3.98
CA ASP A 41 -24.93 38.84 -3.87
C ASP A 41 -24.59 40.08 -3.01
N GLU A 42 -24.55 41.27 -3.61
CA GLU A 42 -24.21 42.55 -2.92
C GLU A 42 -25.13 42.82 -1.72
N LYS A 43 -26.35 42.28 -1.71
CA LYS A 43 -27.27 42.36 -0.58
C LYS A 43 -26.83 41.51 0.62
N ALA A 44 -26.15 40.39 0.40
CA ALA A 44 -25.61 39.55 1.46
C ALA A 44 -24.32 40.13 2.08
N LEU A 45 -23.56 40.92 1.30
CA LEU A 45 -22.36 41.61 1.77
C LEU A 45 -22.66 42.95 2.47
N SER A 46 -23.83 43.56 2.21
CA SER A 46 -24.23 44.85 2.77
C SER A 46 -25.03 44.76 4.07
N THR A 47 -25.34 43.56 4.57
CA THR A 47 -26.00 43.41 5.87
C THR A 47 -25.01 43.68 7.00
N PRO A 48 -25.21 44.74 7.82
CA PRO A 48 -24.38 44.93 9.00
C PRO A 48 -24.57 43.76 9.97
N PRO A 49 -23.52 43.30 10.66
CA PRO A 49 -23.65 42.22 11.62
C PRO A 49 -24.65 42.62 12.73
N PRO A 50 -25.49 41.70 13.21
CA PRO A 50 -26.40 42.00 14.30
C PRO A 50 -25.60 42.37 15.55
N VAL A 51 -25.68 43.63 15.96
CA VAL A 51 -25.14 44.09 17.24
C VAL A 51 -26.05 43.54 18.33
N ALA A 52 -25.68 42.38 18.88
CA ALA A 52 -26.28 41.87 20.09
C ALA A 52 -25.98 42.87 21.21
N LYS A 53 -27.01 43.60 21.67
CA LYS A 53 -26.98 44.25 22.99
C LYS A 53 -27.03 43.15 24.05
N GLY A 54 -25.88 42.51 24.28
CA GLY A 54 -25.69 41.62 25.40
C GLY A 54 -25.50 42.44 26.67
N THR A 55 -26.52 42.42 27.54
CA THR A 55 -26.32 42.68 28.96
C THR A 55 -25.15 41.82 29.42
N ILE A 56 -24.08 42.45 29.92
CA ILE A 56 -22.92 41.74 30.47
C ILE A 56 -23.39 41.07 31.77
N LEU A 57 -23.86 39.84 31.64
CA LEU A 57 -23.86 38.90 32.75
C LEU A 57 -22.40 38.49 32.91
N THR A 58 -21.77 39.00 33.97
CA THR A 58 -20.52 38.49 34.51
C THR A 58 -20.73 37.03 34.93
N THR A 59 -20.66 36.14 33.95
CA THR A 59 -20.34 34.75 34.20
C THR A 59 -18.84 34.65 34.04
N THR A 60 -18.14 34.70 35.16
CA THR A 60 -16.78 34.16 35.28
C THR A 60 -16.88 32.65 35.06
N SER A 61 -17.14 32.23 33.82
CA SER A 61 -16.91 30.85 33.43
C SER A 61 -15.40 30.76 33.27
N ALA A 62 -14.73 30.28 34.32
CA ALA A 62 -13.38 29.75 34.18
C ALA A 62 -13.38 28.90 32.91
N ARG A 63 -12.51 29.22 31.96
CA ARG A 63 -12.42 28.53 30.67
C ARG A 63 -12.11 27.07 30.98
N SER A 64 -13.16 26.26 31.09
CA SER A 64 -13.06 24.85 31.43
C SER A 64 -12.41 24.15 30.25
N THR A 65 -11.29 23.47 30.51
CA THR A 65 -10.63 22.60 29.53
C THR A 65 -11.30 21.23 29.44
N ASP A 66 -12.48 21.08 30.05
CA ASP A 66 -13.23 19.83 30.02
C ASP A 66 -13.73 19.55 28.59
N PRO A 67 -13.29 18.45 27.97
CA PRO A 67 -13.72 18.07 26.62
C PRO A 67 -15.12 17.43 26.60
N GLU A 68 -15.71 17.07 27.75
CA GLU A 68 -17.03 16.45 27.88
C GLU A 68 -18.14 17.09 27.01
N PRO A 69 -18.34 18.44 27.02
CA PRO A 69 -19.38 19.06 26.21
C PRO A 69 -19.12 18.98 24.69
N ILE A 70 -17.86 18.86 24.26
CA ILE A 70 -17.49 18.73 22.84
C ILE A 70 -17.77 17.29 22.38
N ILE A 71 -17.43 16.31 23.21
CA ILE A 71 -17.63 14.88 22.92
C ILE A 71 -19.11 14.52 22.91
N THR A 72 -19.89 15.04 23.87
CA THR A 72 -21.32 14.72 24.01
C THR A 72 -22.21 15.38 22.97
N ARG A 73 -21.88 16.62 22.56
CA ARG A 73 -22.68 17.36 21.56
C ARG A 73 -22.26 17.09 20.12
N ASN A 74 -21.15 16.38 19.92
CA ASN A 74 -20.60 15.99 18.62
C ASN A 74 -20.84 17.06 17.52
N PRO A 75 -20.07 18.16 17.51
CA PRO A 75 -20.30 19.27 16.58
C PRO A 75 -20.06 18.91 15.10
N PHE A 76 -19.50 17.72 14.81
CA PHE A 76 -19.18 17.26 13.47
C PHE A 76 -20.23 16.30 12.89
N ASP A 77 -21.09 15.72 13.73
CA ASP A 77 -22.24 14.91 13.32
C ASP A 77 -23.38 15.05 14.35
N HIS A 78 -24.28 16.00 14.09
CA HIS A 78 -25.44 16.27 14.93
C HIS A 78 -26.53 15.19 14.84
N VAL A 79 -26.41 14.22 13.92
CA VAL A 79 -27.42 13.19 13.66
C VAL A 79 -27.10 11.92 14.44
N THR A 80 -25.84 11.47 14.46
CA THR A 80 -25.43 10.25 15.18
C THR A 80 -25.25 10.44 16.68
N GLY A 81 -25.09 11.69 17.15
CA GLY A 81 -24.99 12.01 18.58
C GLY A 81 -23.60 11.80 19.18
N SER A 82 -23.53 11.65 20.51
CA SER A 82 -22.29 11.63 21.32
C SER A 82 -21.21 10.67 20.79
N LEU A 83 -19.95 11.11 20.83
CA LEU A 83 -18.78 10.29 20.48
C LEU A 83 -18.38 9.28 21.58
N LYS A 84 -19.13 9.21 22.69
CA LYS A 84 -18.90 8.20 23.72
C LYS A 84 -19.35 6.82 23.19
N PRO A 85 -18.55 5.75 23.40
CA PRO A 85 -18.98 4.40 23.06
C PRO A 85 -20.28 4.09 23.82
N VAL A 86 -21.27 3.57 23.10
CA VAL A 86 -22.54 3.14 23.70
C VAL A 86 -22.22 2.08 24.76
N PRO A 87 -22.71 2.23 26.01
CA PRO A 87 -22.62 1.16 26.98
C PRO A 87 -23.30 -0.07 26.39
N VAL A 88 -22.53 -1.11 26.10
CA VAL A 88 -23.08 -2.38 25.66
C VAL A 88 -23.76 -2.97 26.88
N ASP A 89 -25.08 -3.01 26.88
CA ASP A 89 -25.84 -3.79 27.86
C ASP A 89 -25.32 -5.24 27.80
N GLU A 90 -24.63 -5.67 28.85
CA GLU A 90 -24.27 -7.07 29.11
C GLU A 90 -25.54 -7.87 29.40
N SER A 91 -26.35 -8.09 28.37
CA SER A 91 -27.48 -9.03 28.40
C SER A 91 -27.64 -9.71 27.04
N VAL A 92 -26.52 -10.11 26.44
CA VAL A 92 -26.53 -11.10 25.37
C VAL A 92 -26.08 -12.43 25.96
N GLU A 93 -26.95 -13.42 25.79
CA GLU A 93 -26.82 -14.79 26.25
C GLU A 93 -25.40 -15.33 26.10
N THR A 94 -24.87 -15.83 27.21
CA THR A 94 -23.56 -16.42 27.33
C THR A 94 -23.50 -17.75 26.58
N THR A 95 -23.31 -17.71 25.27
CA THR A 95 -22.50 -18.74 24.61
C THR A 95 -21.05 -18.36 24.86
N GLY A 96 -20.30 -19.21 25.55
CA GLY A 96 -19.03 -18.92 26.23
C GLY A 96 -18.01 -18.07 25.45
N PRO A 97 -17.07 -17.43 26.17
CA PRO A 97 -16.13 -16.47 25.59
C PRO A 97 -15.38 -17.12 24.41
N LEU A 98 -15.48 -16.47 23.25
CA LEU A 98 -14.65 -16.79 22.10
C LEU A 98 -13.19 -16.69 22.54
N ASP A 99 -12.45 -17.79 22.45
CA ASP A 99 -11.03 -17.78 22.71
C ASP A 99 -10.32 -17.01 21.60
N THR A 100 -10.08 -15.72 21.86
CA THR A 100 -9.39 -14.78 20.97
C THR A 100 -7.91 -14.65 21.32
N THR A 101 -7.38 -15.45 22.26
CA THR A 101 -5.99 -15.32 22.72
C THR A 101 -4.97 -15.67 21.64
N ASP A 102 -5.32 -16.52 20.68
CA ASP A 102 -4.53 -16.74 19.46
C ASP A 102 -5.42 -16.86 18.20
N PRO A 103 -5.69 -15.74 17.50
CA PRO A 103 -6.52 -15.75 16.30
C PRO A 103 -5.90 -16.61 15.17
N TRP A 104 -4.59 -16.86 15.18
CA TRP A 104 -3.93 -17.65 14.14
C TRP A 104 -4.23 -19.15 14.23
N ASN A 105 -4.71 -19.61 15.40
CA ASN A 105 -4.99 -21.01 15.67
C ASN A 105 -6.42 -21.44 15.26
N ALA A 106 -7.23 -20.52 14.73
CA ALA A 106 -8.56 -20.83 14.23
C ALA A 106 -8.48 -21.85 13.05
N PRO A 107 -9.31 -22.91 13.01
CA PRO A 107 -9.35 -23.84 11.89
C PRO A 107 -9.79 -23.16 10.58
N ASN A 108 -9.53 -23.79 9.43
CA ASN A 108 -10.00 -23.26 8.15
C ASN A 108 -11.54 -23.27 8.06
N CYS A 109 -12.12 -22.23 7.45
CA CYS A 109 -13.56 -22.19 7.22
C CYS A 109 -13.96 -23.05 6.01
N ASP A 110 -14.77 -24.08 6.23
CA ASP A 110 -15.40 -24.83 5.14
C ASP A 110 -16.32 -23.94 4.30
N GLY A 111 -16.26 -24.12 2.97
CA GLY A 111 -17.17 -23.47 2.03
C GLY A 111 -16.97 -21.95 1.88
N VAL A 112 -15.89 -21.38 2.40
CA VAL A 112 -15.59 -19.94 2.26
C VAL A 112 -14.40 -19.76 1.33
N LYS A 113 -14.65 -19.17 0.16
CA LYS A 113 -13.59 -18.78 -0.78
C LYS A 113 -13.47 -17.28 -0.85
N VAL A 114 -12.31 -16.76 -0.43
CA VAL A 114 -12.00 -15.33 -0.44
C VAL A 114 -11.41 -14.96 -1.80
N LEU A 115 -11.90 -13.89 -2.41
CA LEU A 115 -11.49 -13.40 -3.72
C LEU A 115 -10.66 -12.13 -3.63
N ILE A 116 -10.98 -11.24 -2.69
CA ILE A 116 -10.31 -9.96 -2.47
C ILE A 116 -10.31 -9.63 -0.98
N ILE A 117 -9.23 -9.04 -0.50
CA ILE A 117 -9.10 -8.47 0.84
C ILE A 117 -8.60 -7.03 0.70
N ALA A 118 -9.30 -6.10 1.34
CA ALA A 118 -8.84 -4.72 1.53
C ALA A 118 -8.85 -4.40 3.03
N ALA A 119 -7.67 -4.48 3.65
CA ALA A 119 -7.48 -4.21 5.06
C ALA A 119 -7.11 -2.74 5.31
N SER A 120 -7.69 -2.16 6.34
CA SER A 120 -7.41 -0.81 6.85
C SER A 120 -6.93 -0.90 8.30
N ALA A 121 -6.22 0.13 8.77
CA ALA A 121 -5.90 0.28 10.18
C ALA A 121 -7.16 0.45 11.05
N ASP A 122 -8.21 1.06 10.49
CA ASP A 122 -9.56 1.04 11.07
C ASP A 122 -10.28 -0.24 10.61
N PRO A 123 -10.60 -1.17 11.54
CA PRO A 123 -11.23 -2.42 11.16
C PRO A 123 -12.64 -2.26 10.58
N GLU A 124 -13.37 -1.18 10.89
CA GLU A 124 -14.70 -0.93 10.33
C GLU A 124 -14.64 -0.58 8.84
N TRP A 125 -13.49 -0.07 8.38
CA TRP A 125 -13.26 0.28 6.98
C TRP A 125 -12.73 -0.89 6.15
N SER A 126 -12.41 -2.01 6.81
CA SER A 126 -11.91 -3.22 6.14
C SER A 126 -13.06 -4.00 5.50
N PHE A 127 -12.82 -4.54 4.31
CA PHE A 127 -13.80 -5.36 3.59
C PHE A 127 -13.15 -6.51 2.83
N ALA A 128 -13.93 -7.55 2.58
CA ALA A 128 -13.51 -8.69 1.77
C ALA A 128 -14.60 -9.08 0.77
N ALA A 129 -14.17 -9.60 -0.39
CA ALA A 129 -15.06 -10.19 -1.39
C ALA A 129 -14.94 -11.71 -1.35
N PHE A 130 -16.08 -12.39 -1.41
CA PHE A 130 -16.21 -13.83 -1.30
C PHE A 130 -16.89 -14.40 -2.54
N SER A 131 -16.63 -15.67 -2.84
CA SER A 131 -17.40 -16.41 -3.84
C SER A 131 -18.79 -16.72 -3.28
N GLY A 132 -19.82 -16.12 -3.87
CA GLY A 132 -21.22 -16.42 -3.59
C GLY A 132 -21.77 -17.54 -4.48
N GLU A 133 -23.06 -17.83 -4.28
CA GLU A 133 -23.79 -18.85 -5.04
C GLU A 133 -23.84 -18.49 -6.53
N GLY A 134 -23.58 -19.48 -7.40
CA GLY A 134 -23.52 -19.28 -8.85
C GLY A 134 -22.31 -18.48 -9.35
N GLY A 135 -21.24 -18.37 -8.56
CA GLY A 135 -19.98 -17.73 -8.96
C GLY A 135 -19.99 -16.20 -8.93
N LYS A 136 -21.04 -15.58 -8.38
CA LYS A 136 -21.11 -14.13 -8.18
C LYS A 136 -20.29 -13.72 -6.96
N SER A 137 -19.50 -12.66 -7.05
CA SER A 137 -18.76 -12.12 -5.90
C SER A 137 -19.69 -11.37 -4.96
N ILE A 138 -19.64 -11.68 -3.66
CA ILE A 138 -20.33 -10.92 -2.61
C ILE A 138 -19.32 -10.18 -1.75
N MET A 139 -19.54 -8.89 -1.51
CA MET A 139 -18.67 -8.07 -0.67
C MET A 139 -19.28 -7.94 0.74
N ARG A 140 -18.45 -8.11 1.77
CA ARG A 140 -18.85 -7.98 3.18
C ARG A 140 -17.81 -7.22 3.98
N ARG A 141 -18.30 -6.49 5.00
CA ARG A 141 -17.52 -5.88 6.08
C ARG A 141 -17.71 -6.69 7.36
N ARG A 142 -17.00 -6.30 8.42
CA ARG A 142 -17.24 -6.84 9.76
C ARG A 142 -18.73 -6.84 10.09
N GLY A 143 -19.20 -7.93 10.72
CA GLY A 143 -20.61 -8.18 11.03
C GLY A 143 -21.43 -8.72 9.86
N GLY A 144 -20.90 -8.72 8.63
CA GLY A 144 -21.59 -9.26 7.47
C GLY A 144 -21.60 -10.79 7.43
N ASP A 145 -22.70 -11.38 6.97
CA ASP A 145 -22.84 -12.82 6.80
C ASP A 145 -22.23 -13.33 5.49
N VAL A 146 -21.54 -14.46 5.57
CA VAL A 146 -21.00 -15.26 4.46
C VAL A 146 -21.28 -16.73 4.74
N ASN A 147 -22.21 -17.34 3.98
CA ASN A 147 -22.57 -18.75 4.08
C ASN A 147 -22.93 -19.20 5.52
N GLY A 148 -23.68 -18.36 6.25
CA GLY A 148 -24.10 -18.64 7.63
C GLY A 148 -23.02 -18.41 8.69
N LYS A 149 -21.92 -17.73 8.33
CA LYS A 149 -20.84 -17.34 9.23
C LYS A 149 -20.70 -15.82 9.24
N THR A 150 -20.53 -15.24 10.41
CA THR A 150 -20.39 -13.78 10.57
C THR A 150 -18.93 -13.37 10.42
N LEU A 151 -18.64 -12.41 9.55
CA LEU A 151 -17.29 -11.87 9.39
C LEU A 151 -16.87 -11.10 10.66
N HIS A 152 -15.94 -11.65 11.43
CA HIS A 152 -15.49 -11.08 12.70
C HIS A 152 -14.31 -10.12 12.51
N PHE A 153 -13.34 -10.49 11.67
CA PHE A 153 -12.17 -9.65 11.40
C PHE A 153 -11.64 -9.84 9.97
N VAL A 154 -11.14 -8.76 9.38
CA VAL A 154 -10.50 -8.75 8.06
C VAL A 154 -9.05 -8.34 8.28
N GLY A 155 -8.13 -9.31 8.17
CA GLY A 155 -6.70 -9.04 8.15
C GLY A 155 -6.20 -8.76 6.75
N TRP A 156 -4.89 -8.62 6.61
CA TRP A 156 -4.24 -8.29 5.34
C TRP A 156 -4.16 -9.47 4.37
N ASP A 157 -4.04 -10.72 4.88
CA ASP A 157 -3.90 -11.95 4.08
C ASP A 157 -5.07 -12.94 4.21
N ARG A 158 -5.90 -12.77 5.24
CA ARG A 158 -7.00 -13.67 5.59
C ARG A 158 -8.13 -12.95 6.32
N VAL A 159 -9.25 -13.64 6.43
CA VAL A 159 -10.42 -13.22 7.20
C VAL A 159 -10.73 -14.25 8.27
N TRP A 160 -11.31 -13.78 9.37
CA TRP A 160 -11.82 -14.62 10.45
C TRP A 160 -13.33 -14.52 10.48
N LEU A 161 -14.00 -15.66 10.41
CA LEU A 161 -15.44 -15.77 10.49
C LEU A 161 -15.84 -16.53 11.75
N GLN A 162 -16.91 -16.09 12.38
CA GLN A 162 -17.50 -16.71 13.53
C GLN A 162 -18.63 -17.63 13.09
N ASN A 163 -18.63 -18.86 13.60
CA ASN A 163 -19.69 -19.85 13.47
C ASN A 163 -20.14 -20.27 14.87
N GLY A 164 -21.20 -19.65 15.37
CA GLY A 164 -21.63 -19.81 16.77
C GLY A 164 -20.54 -19.36 17.75
N ALA A 165 -20.05 -20.28 18.58
CA ALA A 165 -18.99 -20.04 19.57
C ALA A 165 -17.57 -20.36 19.06
N ALA A 166 -17.39 -20.65 17.77
CA ALA A 166 -16.08 -20.97 17.18
C ALA A 166 -15.67 -19.95 16.13
N LEU A 167 -14.41 -19.54 16.15
CA LEU A 167 -13.78 -18.79 15.06
C LEU A 167 -13.16 -19.77 14.05
N CYS A 168 -13.28 -19.47 12.77
CA CYS A 168 -12.53 -20.11 11.69
C CYS A 168 -11.87 -19.03 10.81
N GLN A 169 -10.87 -19.39 10.02
CA GLN A 169 -10.16 -18.48 9.12
C GLN A 169 -10.23 -18.93 7.66
N ALA A 170 -10.18 -17.98 6.73
CA ALA A 170 -10.05 -18.25 5.30
C ALA A 170 -9.01 -17.29 4.69
N SER A 171 -8.02 -17.84 3.98
CA SER A 171 -6.97 -17.07 3.32
C SER A 171 -7.36 -16.66 1.90
N LEU A 172 -6.80 -15.54 1.41
CA LEU A 172 -6.97 -15.10 0.02
C LEU A 172 -6.39 -16.09 -1.00
N PHE A 173 -5.31 -16.77 -0.61
CA PHE A 173 -4.67 -17.81 -1.41
C PHE A 173 -4.81 -19.14 -0.69
N GLU A 174 -5.42 -20.14 -1.33
CA GLU A 174 -5.50 -21.50 -0.80
C GLU A 174 -4.09 -22.07 -0.69
N THR A 175 -3.58 -22.17 0.55
CA THR A 175 -2.47 -23.09 0.84
C THR A 175 -3.13 -24.39 1.27
N LYS A 176 -3.18 -25.37 0.36
CA LYS A 176 -3.56 -26.74 0.73
C LYS A 176 -2.68 -27.18 1.91
N ASP A 177 -3.34 -27.41 3.04
CA ASP A 177 -2.85 -28.10 4.24
C ASP A 177 -1.52 -27.62 4.82
N ALA A 178 -1.56 -26.62 5.69
CA ALA A 178 -0.55 -26.47 6.73
C ALA A 178 -0.95 -27.33 7.94
N PRO A 179 -0.20 -28.39 8.30
CA PRO A 179 -0.52 -29.17 9.49
C PRO A 179 -0.45 -28.30 10.74
N LYS A 180 -1.48 -28.47 11.58
CA LYS A 180 -1.66 -27.92 12.94
C LYS A 180 -0.33 -27.77 13.68
N ALA A 181 0.11 -26.53 13.89
CA ALA A 181 1.16 -26.24 14.86
C ALA A 181 0.57 -26.47 16.26
N ALA A 182 0.96 -27.57 16.90
CA ALA A 182 0.67 -27.79 18.30
C ALA A 182 1.33 -26.68 19.15
N ALA A 183 0.63 -26.26 20.20
CA ALA A 183 1.01 -25.16 21.09
C ALA A 183 2.46 -25.26 21.60
N PRO A 184 3.17 -24.13 21.81
CA PRO A 184 4.51 -24.15 22.38
C PRO A 184 4.45 -24.54 23.86
N ALA A 185 5.03 -25.69 24.20
CA ALA A 185 5.44 -25.96 25.58
C ALA A 185 6.61 -25.04 25.98
N ALA A 186 6.69 -24.73 27.27
CA ALA A 186 7.66 -23.84 27.92
C ALA A 186 9.12 -23.97 27.41
N PRO A 187 9.92 -22.88 27.45
CA PRO A 187 11.22 -22.82 26.78
C PRO A 187 12.24 -23.75 27.46
N ALA A 188 12.60 -24.82 26.75
CA ALA A 188 13.84 -25.55 27.00
C ALA A 188 15.02 -24.78 26.33
N PRO A 189 16.23 -24.83 26.90
CA PRO A 189 17.37 -24.05 26.43
C PRO A 189 17.72 -24.40 24.98
N ALA A 190 17.98 -23.33 24.21
CA ALA A 190 18.27 -23.37 22.78
C ALA A 190 19.26 -24.48 22.41
N SER A 191 18.79 -25.41 21.59
CA SER A 191 19.63 -26.23 20.73
C SER A 191 19.37 -25.81 19.29
N ASP A 192 20.46 -25.51 18.58
CA ASP A 192 20.54 -25.00 17.22
C ASP A 192 19.77 -25.85 16.20
N ALA A 193 18.47 -25.60 16.06
CA ALA A 193 17.67 -26.06 14.93
C ALA A 193 16.98 -24.85 14.29
N GLY A 194 17.55 -24.40 13.18
CA GLY A 194 17.04 -23.27 12.41
C GLY A 194 15.60 -23.47 11.90
N PRO A 195 14.90 -22.37 11.56
CA PRO A 195 13.52 -22.42 11.10
C PRO A 195 13.37 -23.24 9.79
N PRO A 196 12.21 -23.89 9.57
CA PRO A 196 12.00 -24.79 8.43
C PRO A 196 12.06 -24.04 7.08
N PRO A 197 12.49 -24.70 6.00
CA PRO A 197 12.84 -24.04 4.74
C PRO A 197 11.58 -23.68 3.96
N ARG A 198 11.12 -22.43 4.05
CA ARG A 198 10.27 -21.85 3.00
C ARG A 198 11.15 -21.36 1.85
N GLY A 199 11.42 -22.27 0.91
CA GLY A 199 11.29 -22.01 -0.53
C GLY A 199 12.29 -21.12 -1.26
N ALA A 200 13.53 -20.96 -0.81
CA ALA A 200 14.58 -20.48 -1.71
C ALA A 200 15.07 -21.67 -2.57
N LYS A 201 14.73 -21.69 -3.86
CA LYS A 201 15.23 -22.69 -4.80
C LYS A 201 16.74 -22.47 -5.00
N PRO A 202 17.56 -23.54 -4.98
CA PRO A 202 18.98 -23.44 -5.31
C PRO A 202 19.19 -22.82 -6.68
N LEU A 203 20.29 -22.08 -6.85
CA LEU A 203 20.65 -21.46 -8.13
C LEU A 203 20.72 -22.54 -9.23
N ASP A 204 20.14 -22.21 -10.40
CA ASP A 204 20.22 -23.09 -11.56
C ASP A 204 21.69 -23.27 -12.00
N PRO A 205 22.17 -24.50 -12.22
CA PRO A 205 23.57 -24.76 -12.58
C PRO A 205 24.01 -24.06 -13.86
N ASP A 206 23.08 -23.75 -14.79
CA ASP A 206 23.41 -23.03 -16.01
C ASP A 206 23.62 -21.53 -15.76
N MET A 207 22.95 -20.95 -14.75
CA MET A 207 23.23 -19.58 -14.31
C MET A 207 24.53 -19.49 -13.51
N ALA A 208 24.83 -20.50 -12.70
CA ALA A 208 26.06 -20.54 -11.90
C ALA A 208 27.33 -20.51 -12.77
N LYS A 209 27.31 -21.13 -13.96
CA LYS A 209 28.46 -21.12 -14.89
C LYS A 209 28.80 -19.74 -15.44
N GLY A 210 27.80 -18.87 -15.60
CA GLY A 210 27.98 -17.51 -16.11
C GLY A 210 28.25 -16.47 -15.03
N ILE A 211 28.49 -16.89 -13.77
CA ILE A 211 28.89 -16.02 -12.67
C ILE A 211 30.28 -16.45 -12.21
N GLN A 212 31.28 -15.61 -12.44
CA GLN A 212 32.66 -15.85 -12.04
C GLN A 212 33.06 -14.89 -10.94
N LYS A 213 33.41 -15.43 -9.78
CA LYS A 213 33.93 -14.64 -8.66
C LYS A 213 35.40 -14.33 -8.87
N VAL A 214 35.74 -13.06 -9.08
CA VAL A 214 37.12 -12.58 -9.25
C VAL A 214 37.74 -12.29 -7.88
N SER A 215 36.98 -11.65 -6.99
CA SER A 215 37.37 -11.35 -5.61
C SER A 215 36.16 -11.43 -4.67
N PRO A 216 36.31 -11.24 -3.34
CA PRO A 216 35.17 -11.18 -2.42
C PRO A 216 34.13 -10.10 -2.78
N THR A 217 34.54 -9.05 -3.48
CA THR A 217 33.73 -7.89 -3.84
C THR A 217 33.69 -7.62 -5.34
N GLU A 218 34.22 -8.52 -6.17
CA GLU A 218 34.28 -8.34 -7.62
C GLU A 218 33.88 -9.63 -8.35
N PHE A 219 32.99 -9.47 -9.32
CA PHE A 219 32.39 -10.57 -10.07
C PHE A 219 32.32 -10.23 -11.56
N ASN A 220 32.54 -11.23 -12.40
CA ASN A 220 32.26 -11.16 -13.83
C ASN A 220 30.99 -11.96 -14.11
N ILE A 221 30.03 -11.36 -14.82
CA ILE A 221 28.73 -11.96 -15.11
C ILE A 221 28.49 -11.93 -16.62
N ASP A 222 28.07 -13.04 -17.19
CA ASP A 222 27.61 -13.08 -18.58
C ASP A 222 26.29 -12.30 -18.73
N ARG A 223 26.17 -11.49 -19.79
CA ARG A 223 24.96 -10.73 -20.13
C ARG A 223 23.70 -11.61 -20.11
N GLY A 224 23.80 -12.81 -20.67
CA GLY A 224 22.68 -13.76 -20.71
C GLY A 224 22.20 -14.23 -19.34
N VAL A 225 23.06 -14.22 -18.31
CA VAL A 225 22.64 -14.48 -16.93
C VAL A 225 21.89 -13.27 -16.38
N VAL A 226 22.39 -12.05 -16.59
CA VAL A 226 21.69 -10.82 -16.18
C VAL A 226 20.28 -10.78 -16.79
N ASP A 227 20.14 -11.08 -18.07
CA ASP A 227 18.84 -11.08 -18.75
C ASP A 227 17.87 -12.09 -18.14
N LYS A 228 18.33 -13.33 -17.87
CA LYS A 228 17.52 -14.34 -17.16
C LYS A 228 17.11 -13.90 -15.77
N ILE A 229 17.97 -13.20 -15.03
CA ILE A 229 17.64 -12.67 -13.70
C ILE A 229 16.52 -11.62 -13.80
N LEU A 230 16.63 -10.73 -14.79
CA LEU A 230 15.63 -9.68 -15.04
C LEU A 230 14.28 -10.25 -15.52
N GLU A 231 14.30 -11.34 -16.28
CA GLU A 231 13.09 -12.08 -16.67
C GLU A 231 12.43 -12.79 -15.48
N ASN A 232 13.25 -13.32 -14.55
CA ASN A 232 12.79 -14.07 -13.38
C ASN A 232 12.71 -13.21 -12.10
N GLN A 233 12.24 -11.97 -12.21
CA GLN A 233 12.12 -11.04 -11.08
C GLN A 233 11.32 -11.63 -9.91
N ALA A 234 10.26 -12.39 -10.19
CA ALA A 234 9.42 -13.00 -9.16
C ALA A 234 10.21 -13.99 -8.28
N GLU A 235 11.19 -14.70 -8.84
CA GLU A 235 12.03 -15.62 -8.10
C GLU A 235 13.06 -14.88 -7.24
N LEU A 236 13.65 -13.79 -7.76
CA LEU A 236 14.57 -12.95 -6.98
C LEU A 236 13.89 -12.39 -5.71
N MET A 237 12.65 -11.91 -5.85
CA MET A 237 11.86 -11.36 -4.74
C MET A 237 11.45 -12.44 -3.71
N ARG A 238 11.48 -13.72 -4.08
CA ARG A 238 11.20 -14.86 -3.17
C ARG A 238 12.44 -15.34 -2.43
N GLN A 239 13.64 -15.08 -2.97
CA GLN A 239 14.91 -15.55 -2.39
C GLN A 239 15.37 -14.76 -1.17
N ALA A 240 14.90 -13.52 -1.00
CA ALA A 240 15.21 -12.69 0.15
C ALA A 240 14.01 -11.83 0.56
N ARG A 241 13.84 -11.64 1.86
CA ARG A 241 12.89 -10.67 2.41
C ARG A 241 13.55 -9.30 2.41
N ILE A 242 12.94 -8.37 1.68
CA ILE A 242 13.38 -6.98 1.57
C ILE A 242 12.61 -6.16 2.60
N VAL A 243 13.33 -5.46 3.47
CA VAL A 243 12.72 -4.62 4.51
C VAL A 243 13.32 -3.21 4.40
N PRO A 244 12.50 -2.15 4.25
CA PRO A 244 12.99 -0.78 4.31
C PRO A 244 13.66 -0.51 5.66
N GLU A 245 14.85 0.06 5.64
CA GLU A 245 15.56 0.43 6.84
C GLU A 245 15.47 1.94 7.06
N GLN A 246 15.12 2.34 8.29
CA GLN A 246 14.96 3.74 8.65
C GLN A 246 16.00 4.14 9.70
N GLU A 247 16.56 5.33 9.53
CA GLU A 247 17.44 5.99 10.49
C GLU A 247 16.89 7.40 10.71
N ASN A 248 16.62 7.78 11.97
CA ASN A 248 16.04 9.08 12.33
C ASN A 248 14.71 9.40 11.59
N GLY A 249 13.87 8.39 11.37
CA GLY A 249 12.58 8.55 10.69
C GLY A 249 12.66 8.72 9.16
N LYS A 250 13.85 8.60 8.57
CA LYS A 250 14.05 8.60 7.11
C LYS A 250 14.50 7.21 6.65
N VAL A 251 13.94 6.72 5.54
CA VAL A 251 14.46 5.50 4.89
C VAL A 251 15.87 5.78 4.39
N VAL A 252 16.83 4.93 4.77
CA VAL A 252 18.25 5.03 4.40
C VAL A 252 18.71 3.92 3.45
N GLY A 253 17.81 2.97 3.14
CA GLY A 253 18.07 1.89 2.21
C GLY A 253 17.15 0.69 2.44
N ILE A 254 17.54 -0.45 1.90
CA ILE A 254 16.83 -1.72 2.04
C ILE A 254 17.72 -2.77 2.69
N ARG A 255 17.21 -3.47 3.69
CA ARG A 255 17.91 -4.58 4.35
C ARG A 255 17.41 -5.91 3.82
N LEU A 256 18.34 -6.79 3.48
CA LEU A 256 18.05 -8.13 3.00
C LEU A 256 18.08 -9.15 4.15
N PHE A 257 17.05 -9.97 4.24
CA PHE A 257 16.96 -11.08 5.17
C PHE A 257 16.70 -12.40 4.44
N GLY A 258 17.19 -13.51 5.00
CA GLY A 258 17.02 -14.84 4.44
C GLY A 258 17.90 -15.15 3.23
N VAL A 259 18.92 -14.33 2.95
CA VAL A 259 19.87 -14.60 1.86
C VAL A 259 20.70 -15.83 2.22
N ARG A 260 20.68 -16.85 1.35
CA ARG A 260 21.44 -18.08 1.54
C ARG A 260 22.60 -18.17 0.54
N PRO A 261 23.72 -18.83 0.88
CA PRO A 261 24.87 -18.95 -0.03
C PRO A 261 24.58 -19.69 -1.34
N ASP A 262 23.60 -20.59 -1.34
CA ASP A 262 23.19 -21.43 -2.48
C ASP A 262 22.17 -20.75 -3.41
N THR A 263 21.73 -19.53 -3.08
CA THR A 263 20.84 -18.74 -3.94
C THR A 263 21.62 -17.82 -4.85
N LEU A 264 20.92 -17.22 -5.82
CA LEU A 264 21.51 -16.25 -6.73
C LEU A 264 22.15 -15.08 -5.99
N LEU A 265 21.43 -14.48 -5.03
CA LEU A 265 21.95 -13.36 -4.24
C LEU A 265 23.19 -13.75 -3.44
N GLY A 266 23.22 -14.95 -2.83
CA GLY A 266 24.39 -15.44 -2.12
C GLY A 266 25.59 -15.68 -3.04
N THR A 267 25.34 -16.23 -4.24
CA THR A 267 26.38 -16.47 -5.26
C THR A 267 26.98 -15.16 -5.76
N LEU A 268 26.17 -14.10 -5.84
CA LEU A 268 26.59 -12.73 -6.16
C LEU A 268 27.30 -12.02 -4.99
N GLY A 269 27.50 -12.69 -3.85
CA GLY A 269 28.25 -12.13 -2.72
C GLY A 269 27.43 -11.33 -1.73
N MET A 270 26.09 -11.33 -1.85
CA MET A 270 25.20 -10.74 -0.85
C MET A 270 25.09 -11.64 0.37
N GLU A 271 25.04 -11.04 1.56
CA GLU A 271 24.90 -11.75 2.83
C GLU A 271 23.57 -11.40 3.52
N ASN A 272 23.15 -12.32 4.40
CA ASN A 272 22.01 -12.07 5.26
C ASN A 272 22.32 -10.91 6.23
N GLY A 273 21.46 -9.90 6.24
CA GLY A 273 21.60 -8.69 7.05
C GLY A 273 22.28 -7.52 6.34
N ASP A 274 22.66 -7.67 5.07
CA ASP A 274 23.20 -6.56 4.28
C ASP A 274 22.17 -5.45 4.08
N ARG A 275 22.60 -4.20 4.26
CA ARG A 275 21.83 -2.99 3.96
C ARG A 275 22.31 -2.36 2.66
N LEU A 276 21.52 -2.47 1.60
CA LEU A 276 21.81 -1.83 0.33
C LEU A 276 21.42 -0.36 0.41
N GLN A 277 22.37 0.49 0.06
CA GLN A 277 22.21 1.95 0.08
C GLN A 277 22.02 2.47 -1.34
N THR A 278 22.91 2.08 -2.26
CA THR A 278 22.82 2.49 -3.66
C THR A 278 23.15 1.38 -4.64
N ILE A 279 22.59 1.49 -5.83
CA ILE A 279 22.92 0.65 -7.00
C ILE A 279 23.25 1.59 -8.15
N ASN A 280 24.48 1.53 -8.68
CA ASN A 280 24.97 2.45 -9.71
C ASN A 280 24.75 3.95 -9.36
N GLY A 281 24.84 4.29 -8.08
CA GLY A 281 24.60 5.64 -7.57
C GLY A 281 23.14 6.04 -7.40
N PHE A 282 22.17 5.18 -7.76
CA PHE A 282 20.76 5.39 -7.46
C PHE A 282 20.46 4.99 -6.02
N ASP A 283 19.72 5.84 -5.30
CA ASP A 283 19.33 5.62 -3.91
C ASP A 283 18.27 4.52 -3.80
N MET A 284 18.54 3.49 -3.00
CA MET A 284 17.61 2.38 -2.75
C MET A 284 16.55 2.71 -1.69
N ALA A 285 16.64 3.86 -1.03
CA ALA A 285 15.61 4.33 -0.12
C ALA A 285 14.33 4.82 -0.83
N SER A 286 14.42 5.21 -2.11
CA SER A 286 13.29 5.68 -2.93
C SER A 286 12.82 4.58 -3.88
N PRO A 287 11.53 4.18 -3.86
CA PRO A 287 10.96 3.22 -4.81
C PRO A 287 11.15 3.64 -6.27
N GLU A 288 11.02 4.94 -6.57
CA GLU A 288 11.15 5.49 -7.91
C GLU A 288 12.59 5.34 -8.44
N LYS A 289 13.57 5.61 -7.57
CA LYS A 289 15.00 5.47 -7.89
C LYS A 289 15.44 4.02 -8.00
N ALA A 290 14.85 3.14 -7.20
CA ALA A 290 15.05 1.70 -7.34
C ALA A 290 14.55 1.18 -8.70
N LEU A 291 13.39 1.64 -9.16
CA LEU A 291 12.86 1.28 -10.48
C LEU A 291 13.74 1.85 -11.62
N GLU A 292 14.24 3.07 -11.46
CA GLU A 292 15.19 3.67 -12.41
C GLU A 292 16.48 2.86 -12.51
N ALA A 293 17.06 2.45 -11.38
CA ALA A 293 18.24 1.60 -11.33
C ALA A 293 18.00 0.27 -12.07
N TYR A 294 16.83 -0.34 -11.86
CA TYR A 294 16.42 -1.56 -12.55
C TYR A 294 16.35 -1.39 -14.07
N ALA A 295 15.75 -0.29 -14.54
CA ALA A 295 15.68 0.01 -15.97
C ALA A 295 17.07 0.21 -16.59
N ARG A 296 18.00 0.85 -15.86
CA ARG A 296 19.39 1.08 -16.31
C ARG A 296 20.22 -0.20 -16.38
N LEU A 297 19.94 -1.18 -15.51
CA LEU A 297 20.67 -2.45 -15.47
C LEU A 297 20.59 -3.23 -16.80
N ARG A 298 19.48 -3.09 -17.55
CA ARG A 298 19.29 -3.76 -18.85
C ARG A 298 20.35 -3.42 -19.90
N THR A 299 20.92 -2.23 -19.85
CA THR A 299 21.91 -1.75 -20.82
C THR A 299 23.26 -1.45 -20.18
N ALA A 300 23.44 -1.75 -18.89
CA ALA A 300 24.66 -1.43 -18.16
C ALA A 300 25.68 -2.54 -18.35
N ASP A 301 26.93 -2.19 -18.66
CA ASP A 301 28.05 -3.15 -18.72
C ASP A 301 28.78 -3.28 -17.37
N LYS A 302 28.43 -2.42 -16.42
CA LYS A 302 28.94 -2.46 -15.05
C LYS A 302 27.83 -2.17 -14.04
N LEU A 303 27.84 -2.91 -12.95
CA LEU A 303 26.97 -2.70 -11.81
C LEU A 303 27.83 -2.56 -10.55
N THR A 304 27.63 -1.49 -9.79
CA THR A 304 28.26 -1.28 -8.48
C THR A 304 27.15 -1.15 -7.44
N ILE A 305 27.18 -2.00 -6.42
CA ILE A 305 26.25 -1.97 -5.29
C ILE A 305 27.01 -1.46 -4.06
N SER A 306 26.57 -0.35 -3.49
CA SER A 306 27.06 0.11 -2.18
C SER A 306 26.15 -0.41 -1.08
N LEU A 307 26.75 -1.11 -0.12
CA LEU A 307 26.04 -1.70 1.00
C LEU A 307 26.77 -1.46 2.32
N ASN A 308 26.03 -1.58 3.42
CA ASN A 308 26.57 -1.67 4.76
C ASN A 308 26.41 -3.11 5.26
N ARG A 309 27.54 -3.76 5.55
CA ARG A 309 27.60 -5.10 6.12
C ARG A 309 28.13 -5.00 7.53
N ARG A 310 27.29 -5.34 8.52
CA ARG A 310 27.65 -5.34 9.95
C ARG A 310 28.25 -4.01 10.42
N GLY A 311 27.74 -2.89 9.92
CA GLY A 311 28.22 -1.54 10.27
C GLY A 311 29.34 -1.00 9.36
N GLN A 312 29.92 -1.81 8.47
CA GLN A 312 30.97 -1.38 7.55
C GLN A 312 30.42 -1.12 6.15
N ASN A 313 30.69 0.06 5.61
CA ASN A 313 30.37 0.40 4.23
C ASN A 313 31.34 -0.26 3.26
N MET A 314 30.82 -0.92 2.23
CA MET A 314 31.59 -1.58 1.18
C MET A 314 30.84 -1.54 -0.16
N ASN A 315 31.59 -1.75 -1.24
CA ASN A 315 31.04 -1.85 -2.58
C ASN A 315 31.27 -3.27 -3.12
N ILE A 316 30.29 -3.76 -3.87
CA ILE A 316 30.44 -4.97 -4.70
C ILE A 316 30.30 -4.55 -6.15
N ASP A 317 31.31 -4.87 -6.96
CA ASP A 317 31.41 -4.56 -8.37
C ASP A 317 31.11 -5.80 -9.21
N TYR A 318 30.29 -5.64 -10.24
CA TYR A 318 29.96 -6.66 -11.22
C TYR A 318 30.25 -6.13 -12.62
N ASN A 319 31.18 -6.78 -13.31
CA ASN A 319 31.50 -6.51 -14.71
C ASN A 319 30.63 -7.44 -15.58
N ILE A 320 29.90 -6.86 -16.52
CA ILE A 320 28.95 -7.59 -17.36
C ILE A 320 29.51 -7.68 -18.77
N HIS A 321 29.60 -8.90 -19.31
CA HIS A 321 30.23 -9.21 -20.60
C HIS A 321 29.29 -9.90 -21.58
#